data_AF-A0A6B2XKU0-F1
#
_entry.id   AF-A0A6B2XKU0-F1
#
_cell.length_a   1.000
_cell.length_b   1.000
_cell.length_c   1.000
_cell.angle_alpha   90.00
_cell.angle_beta   90.00
_cell.angle_gamma   90.00
#
_symmetry.space_group_name_H-M   'P 1'
#
loop_
_entity.id
_entity.type
_entity.pdbx_description
1 polymer ?
#
loop_
_entity_poly.entity_id
_entity_poly.type
_entity_poly.pdbx_seq_one_letter_code
_entity_poly.pdbx_strand_id
1 'polypeptide(L)' 'MTVLLPLPLPLPATLAAAATHRPSEGSVHSWDLSTGVDGPGTRFVTFLSGCPLTCLYCHNPDTWRMRAGKR' A
#
# COMPACT_ATOMS: atom_id res chain seq x y z
N MET A 1 -37.37 24.12 -31.29
CA MET A 1 -37.31 23.60 -29.91
C MET A 1 -35.89 23.10 -29.66
N THR A 2 -34.99 24.01 -29.31
CA THR A 2 -33.60 23.70 -28.94
C THR A 2 -33.59 23.53 -27.43
N VAL A 3 -33.51 22.29 -26.95
CA VAL A 3 -33.35 22.01 -25.52
C VAL A 3 -31.89 22.26 -25.18
N LEU A 4 -31.60 23.41 -24.55
CA LEU A 4 -30.31 23.63 -23.88
C LEU A 4 -30.27 22.70 -22.66
N LEU A 5 -29.65 21.54 -22.81
CA LEU A 5 -29.29 20.69 -21.67
C LEU A 5 -28.13 21.39 -20.94
N PRO A 6 -28.23 21.68 -19.63
CA PRO A 6 -27.14 22.32 -18.90
C PRO A 6 -25.96 21.34 -18.85
N LEU A 7 -24.82 21.76 -19.40
CA LEU A 7 -23.56 21.05 -19.21
C LEU A 7 -23.32 20.89 -17.70
N PRO A 8 -23.02 19.69 -17.17
CA PRO A 8 -22.77 19.53 -15.75
C PRO A 8 -21.55 20.39 -15.40
N LEU A 9 -21.77 21.41 -14.58
CA LEU A 9 -20.69 22.20 -13.97
C LEU A 9 -19.70 21.21 -13.33
N PRO A 10 -18.37 21.41 -13.47
CA PRO A 10 -17.42 20.56 -12.78
C PRO A 10 -17.66 20.76 -11.27
N LEU A 11 -18.18 19.73 -10.62
CA LEU A 11 -18.28 19.69 -9.16
C LEU A 11 -16.89 20.05 -8.60
N PRO A 12 -16.80 20.90 -7.56
CA PRO A 12 -15.51 21.20 -6.96
C PRO A 12 -14.95 19.88 -6.46
N ALA A 13 -13.85 19.42 -7.05
CA ALA A 13 -13.13 18.27 -6.55
C ALA A 13 -12.76 18.59 -5.10
N THR A 14 -13.43 17.94 -4.16
CA THR A 14 -13.19 18.11 -2.74
C THR A 14 -11.70 17.90 -2.47
N LEU A 15 -11.10 18.59 -1.50
CA LEU A 15 -9.70 18.35 -1.09
C LEU A 15 -9.38 16.86 -0.86
N ALA A 16 -10.38 16.09 -0.43
CA ALA A 16 -10.31 14.63 -0.34
C ALA A 16 -10.06 13.94 -1.70
N ALA A 17 -10.72 14.36 -2.77
CA ALA A 17 -10.52 13.86 -4.13
C ALA A 17 -9.19 14.32 -4.75
N ALA A 18 -8.67 15.49 -4.35
CA ALA A 18 -7.34 15.93 -4.75
C ALA A 18 -6.21 15.16 -4.02
N ALA A 19 -6.51 14.57 -2.86
CA ALA A 19 -5.54 13.82 -2.05
C ALA A 19 -5.32 12.36 -2.52
N THR A 20 -6.20 11.81 -3.37
CA THR A 20 -6.16 10.39 -3.78
C THR A 20 -5.10 10.05 -4.82
N HIS A 21 -4.36 11.03 -5.34
CA HIS A 21 -3.43 10.83 -6.46
C HIS A 21 -1.96 11.11 -6.14
N ARG A 22 -1.56 11.00 -4.87
CA ARG A 22 -0.14 11.05 -4.50
C ARG A 22 0.52 9.71 -4.83
N PRO A 23 1.65 9.68 -5.56
CA PRO A 23 2.42 8.45 -5.73
C PRO A 23 2.87 7.94 -4.36
N SER A 24 2.51 6.70 -4.06
CA SER A 24 2.89 6.01 -2.83
C SER A 24 4.11 5.13 -3.09
N GLU A 25 5.24 5.46 -2.45
CA GLU A 25 6.43 4.62 -2.46
C GLU A 25 6.54 3.80 -1.17
N GLY A 26 7.10 2.58 -1.27
CA GLY A 26 7.37 1.69 -0.16
C GLY A 26 8.79 1.11 -0.22
N SER A 27 9.25 0.47 0.86
CA SER A 27 10.51 -0.27 0.90
C SER A 27 10.19 -1.73 1.20
N VAL A 28 10.52 -2.62 0.27
CA VAL A 28 10.27 -4.07 0.36
C VAL A 28 11.56 -4.80 0.70
N HIS A 29 11.54 -5.57 1.77
CA HIS A 29 12.66 -6.42 2.16
C HIS A 29 12.75 -7.66 1.25
N SER A 30 11.66 -8.41 1.15
CA SER A 30 11.56 -9.65 0.37
C SER A 30 10.10 -9.94 -0.02
N TRP A 31 9.89 -10.96 -0.84
CA TRP A 31 8.56 -11.46 -1.20
C TRP A 31 8.58 -12.98 -1.33
N ASP A 32 7.43 -13.62 -1.18
CA ASP A 32 7.27 -15.07 -1.32
C ASP A 32 5.87 -15.46 -1.85
N LEU A 33 5.75 -16.66 -2.42
CA LEU A 33 4.49 -17.32 -2.74
C LEU A 33 4.18 -18.38 -1.68
N SER A 34 3.36 -18.01 -0.71
CA SER A 34 3.05 -18.81 0.46
C SER A 34 1.79 -19.64 0.28
N THR A 35 1.86 -20.93 0.60
CA THR A 35 0.71 -21.85 0.60
C THR A 35 0.33 -22.20 2.03
N GLY A 36 -0.62 -21.47 2.61
CA GLY A 36 -1.28 -21.81 3.88
C GLY A 36 -0.61 -21.33 5.18
N VAL A 37 0.64 -20.83 5.15
CA VAL A 37 1.32 -20.37 6.38
C VAL A 37 1.06 -18.89 6.70
N ASP A 38 0.83 -18.06 5.67
CA ASP A 38 0.47 -16.64 5.82
C ASP A 38 -1.04 -16.40 5.69
N GLY A 39 -1.82 -17.43 6.01
CA GLY A 39 -3.29 -17.50 5.97
C GLY A 39 -3.83 -18.37 4.82
N PRO A 40 -5.16 -18.50 4.69
CA PRO A 40 -5.76 -19.50 3.80
C PRO A 40 -5.45 -19.27 2.32
N GLY A 41 -5.23 -20.38 1.61
CA GLY A 41 -4.95 -20.42 0.18
C GLY A 41 -3.49 -20.13 -0.19
N THR A 42 -3.27 -19.84 -1.48
CA THR A 42 -1.98 -19.37 -2.00
C THR A 42 -1.95 -17.85 -2.01
N ARG A 43 -0.89 -17.26 -1.47
CA ARG A 43 -0.74 -15.80 -1.33
C ARG A 43 0.60 -15.35 -1.88
N PHE A 44 0.59 -14.26 -2.63
CA PHE A 44 1.79 -13.47 -2.86
C PHE A 44 1.96 -12.53 -1.66
N VAL A 45 3.02 -12.73 -0.90
CA VAL A 45 3.29 -12.02 0.34
C VAL A 45 4.51 -11.13 0.14
N THR A 46 4.39 -9.85 0.45
CA THR A 46 5.51 -8.91 0.46
C THR A 46 5.86 -8.53 1.89
N PHE A 47 7.10 -8.76 2.30
CA PHE A 47 7.62 -8.34 3.59
C PHE A 47 8.21 -6.94 3.45
N LEU A 48 7.64 -5.96 4.13
CA LEU A 48 8.13 -4.58 4.11
C LEU A 48 9.36 -4.39 5.00
N SER A 49 10.18 -3.40 4.70
CA SER A 49 11.35 -3.04 5.52
C SER A 49 10.99 -2.04 6.60
N GLY A 50 11.16 -2.44 7.85
CA GLY A 50 10.96 -1.61 9.02
C GLY A 50 9.95 -2.23 9.98
N CYS A 51 10.39 -2.47 11.22
CA CYS A 51 9.52 -2.82 12.34
C CYS A 51 10.07 -2.11 13.59
N PRO A 52 9.29 -1.26 14.26
CA PRO A 52 9.75 -0.55 15.45
C PRO A 52 9.77 -1.43 16.70
N LEU A 53 9.31 -2.68 16.60
CA LEU A 53 9.26 -3.62 17.71
C LEU A 53 10.57 -4.43 17.80
N THR A 54 10.96 -4.80 19.02
CA THR A 54 12.11 -5.65 19.30
C THR A 54 11.66 -6.93 20.00
N CYS A 55 10.78 -7.69 19.33
CA CYS A 55 10.24 -8.92 19.89
C CYS A 55 11.36 -9.92 20.22
N LEU A 56 11.32 -10.54 21.41
CA LEU A 56 12.33 -11.53 21.86
C LEU A 56 12.46 -12.72 20.89
N TYR A 57 11.37 -13.08 20.23
CA TYR A 57 11.24 -14.19 19.28
C TYR A 57 10.75 -13.68 17.91
N CYS A 58 11.31 -12.56 17.45
CA CYS A 58 11.07 -12.10 16.09
C CYS A 58 11.58 -13.13 15.10
N HIS A 59 10.71 -13.62 14.20
CA HIS A 59 11.10 -14.51 13.12
C HIS A 59 11.94 -13.78 12.06
N ASN A 60 11.76 -12.46 11.92
CA ASN A 60 12.39 -11.65 10.88
C ASN A 60 13.12 -10.43 11.47
N PRO A 61 14.14 -10.63 12.33
CA PRO A 61 14.85 -9.51 12.99
C PRO A 61 15.66 -8.66 12.00
N ASP A 62 15.99 -9.22 10.84
CA ASP A 62 16.59 -8.52 9.70
C ASP A 62 15.69 -7.41 9.12
N THR A 63 14.36 -7.51 9.29
CA THR A 63 13.41 -6.50 8.81
C THR A 63 13.32 -5.24 9.67
N TRP A 64 13.93 -5.20 10.86
CA TRP A 64 13.76 -4.08 11.80
C TRP A 64 14.18 -2.72 11.25
N ARG A 65 15.20 -2.70 10.39
CA ARG A 65 15.74 -1.45 9.86
C ARG A 65 14.76 -0.82 8.88
N MET A 66 14.23 0.34 9.28
CA MET A 66 13.36 1.16 8.44
C MET A 66 14.04 1.50 7.12
N ARG A 67 13.29 1.35 6.01
CA ARG A 67 13.72 1.74 4.65
C ARG A 67 14.99 1.04 4.14
N ALA A 68 15.36 -0.12 4.70
CA ALA A 68 16.55 -0.87 4.33
C ALA A 68 16.31 -1.95 3.24
N GLY A 69 15.25 -1.81 2.44
CA GLY A 69 14.92 -2.73 1.35
C GLY A 69 14.93 -2.05 -0.02
N LYS A 70 14.29 -2.70 -0.99
CA LYS A 70 14.15 -2.24 -2.37
C LYS A 70 12.94 -1.31 -2.52
N ARG A 71 13.05 -0.27 -3.33
CA ARG A 71 11.97 0.66 -3.68
C ARG A 71 11.45 0.40 -5.08
#